data_AF-A0A378VWC4-F1
#
_entry.id   AF-A0A378VWC4-F1
#
_cell.length_a   1.000
_cell.length_b   1.000
_cell.length_c   1.000
_cell.angle_alpha   90.00
_cell.angle_beta   90.00
_cell.angle_gamma   90.00
#
_symmetry.space_group_name_H-M   'P 1'
#
loop_
_entity.id
_entity.type
_entity.pdbx_description
1 polymer ?
#
loop_
_entity_poly.entity_id
_entity_poly.type
_entity_poly.pdbx_seq_one_letter_code
_entity_poly.pdbx_strand_id
1 'polypeptide(L)' 'MKAVKDHAAYVRQACESGADAVVMGAGLPLDLPEMTEGYHKDVALLPILSESRGINIVLKRWMKKAYCPMRL' A
#
# COMPACT_ATOMS: atom_id res chain seq x y z
N MET A 1 -11.67 5.01 -6.43
CA MET A 1 -12.63 4.99 -5.30
C MET A 1 -11.95 4.38 -4.09
N LYS A 2 -12.26 4.90 -2.89
CA LYS A 2 -11.81 4.37 -1.58
C LYS A 2 -13.05 4.18 -0.71
N ALA A 3 -12.98 3.28 0.27
CA ALA A 3 -14.12 3.01 1.15
C ALA A 3 -14.45 4.19 2.06
N VAL A 4 -13.44 4.98 2.43
CA VAL A 4 -13.53 6.11 3.36
C VAL A 4 -12.90 7.36 2.74
N LYS A 5 -13.39 8.54 3.14
CA LYS A 5 -12.91 9.84 2.66
C LYS A 5 -11.47 10.11 3.09
N ASP A 6 -11.16 9.84 4.36
CA ASP A 6 -9.86 10.17 4.97
C ASP A 6 -8.84 9.03 4.92
N HIS A 7 -8.90 8.21 3.86
CA HIS A 7 -8.08 7.01 3.71
C HIS A 7 -6.58 7.25 3.96
N ALA A 8 -6.01 8.32 3.39
CA ALA A 8 -4.59 8.61 3.53
C ALA A 8 -4.19 8.94 4.98
N ALA A 9 -5.06 9.66 5.70
CA ALA A 9 -4.83 9.99 7.10
C ALA A 9 -4.86 8.73 7.98
N TYR A 10 -5.82 7.83 7.75
CA TYR A 10 -5.90 6.57 8.51
C TYR A 10 -4.72 5.64 8.24
N VAL A 11 -4.24 5.55 6.99
CA VAL A 11 -3.03 4.75 6.69
C VAL A 11 -1.82 5.31 7.44
N ARG A 12 -1.60 6.63 7.42
CA ARG A 12 -0.49 7.25 8.16
C ARG A 12 -0.60 7.04 9.65
N GLN A 13 -1.77 7.29 10.22
CA GLN A 13 -2.01 7.09 11.65
C GLN A 13 -1.76 5.64 12.08
N ALA A 14 -2.13 4.67 11.24
CA ALA A 14 -1.86 3.25 11.51
C ALA A 14 -0.35 2.96 11.54
N CYS A 15 0.43 3.50 10.60
CA CYS A 15 1.89 3.40 10.60
C CYS A 15 2.51 4.05 11.84
N GLU A 16 2.08 5.26 12.20
CA GLU A 16 2.53 5.98 13.41
C GLU A 16 2.20 5.22 14.70
N SER A 17 1.11 4.44 14.70
CA SER A 17 0.70 3.61 15.83
C SER A 17 1.45 2.28 15.92
N GLY A 18 2.40 2.02 15.01
CA GLY A 18 3.23 0.81 15.03
C GLY A 18 2.59 -0.42 14.39
N ALA A 19 1.70 -0.24 13.41
CA ALA A 19 1.13 -1.37 12.67
C ALA A 19 2.21 -2.10 11.85
N ASP A 20 2.30 -3.43 11.96
CA ASP A 20 3.26 -4.23 11.18
C ASP A 20 2.90 -4.35 9.68
N ALA A 21 1.63 -4.16 9.35
CA ALA A 21 1.14 -4.30 7.98
C ALA A 21 -0.09 -3.45 7.68
N VAL A 22 -0.20 -3.03 6.42
CA VAL A 22 -1.41 -2.41 5.85
C VAL A 22 -1.97 -3.32 4.78
N VAL A 23 -3.14 -3.89 5.06
CA VAL A 23 -3.89 -4.76 4.13
C VAL A 23 -4.99 -3.94 3.44
N MET A 24 -4.99 -3.90 2.10
CA MET A 24 -5.90 -3.02 1.35
C MET A 24 -6.61 -3.73 0.20
N GLY A 25 -7.95 -3.80 0.27
CA GLY A 25 -8.81 -4.36 -0.79
C GLY A 25 -9.73 -3.37 -1.52
N ALA A 26 -9.66 -2.07 -1.21
CA ALA A 26 -10.55 -1.05 -1.81
C ALA A 26 -9.95 -0.41 -3.06
N GLY A 27 -10.33 -0.92 -4.23
CA GLY A 27 -9.83 -0.46 -5.53
C GLY A 27 -8.33 -0.74 -5.71
N LEU A 28 -7.67 -0.06 -6.66
CA LEU A 28 -6.23 -0.22 -6.87
C LEU A 28 -5.43 0.64 -5.86
N PRO A 29 -4.55 0.05 -5.03
CA PRO A 29 -3.74 0.75 -4.03
C PRO A 29 -2.46 1.38 -4.63
N LEU A 30 -2.59 2.15 -5.70
CA LEU A 30 -1.44 2.69 -6.45
C LEU A 30 -0.55 3.65 -5.65
N ASP A 31 -1.16 4.37 -4.72
CA ASP A 31 -0.54 5.44 -3.94
C ASP A 31 -0.24 5.00 -2.49
N LEU A 32 -0.47 3.72 -2.18
CA LEU A 32 -0.22 3.17 -0.85
C LEU A 32 1.25 3.33 -0.41
N PRO A 33 2.26 3.12 -1.27
CA PRO A 33 3.65 3.39 -0.89
C PRO A 33 3.92 4.85 -0.51
N GLU A 34 3.25 5.83 -1.11
CA GLU A 34 3.44 7.25 -0.74
C GLU A 34 2.78 7.57 0.60
N MET A 35 1.69 6.89 0.93
CA MET A 35 1.02 7.06 2.22
C MET A 35 1.83 6.49 3.38
N THR A 36 2.67 5.48 3.13
CA THR A 36 3.50 4.81 4.13
C THR A 36 4.99 5.19 4.06
N GLU A 37 5.32 6.26 3.33
CA GLU A 37 6.68 6.78 3.22
C GLU A 37 7.28 7.03 4.61
N GLY A 38 8.54 6.65 4.80
CA GLY A 38 9.21 6.66 6.10
C GLY A 38 9.03 5.38 6.92
N TYR A 39 8.00 4.58 6.65
CA TYR A 39 7.66 3.36 7.40
C TYR A 39 7.87 2.05 6.61
N HIS A 40 8.39 2.14 5.37
CA HIS A 40 8.52 0.98 4.46
C HIS A 40 9.41 -0.16 4.96
N LYS A 41 10.24 0.08 5.98
CA LYS A 41 11.08 -0.96 6.60
C LYS A 41 10.32 -1.77 7.65
N ASP A 42 9.34 -1.14 8.29
CA ASP A 42 8.64 -1.68 9.45
C ASP A 42 7.23 -2.15 9.08
N VAL A 43 6.68 -1.64 7.97
CA VAL A 43 5.29 -1.87 7.56
C VAL A 43 5.20 -2.58 6.22
N ALA A 44 4.67 -3.80 6.24
CA ALA A 44 4.38 -4.58 5.03
C ALA A 44 3.13 -4.05 4.31
N LEU A 45 3.19 -3.91 2.98
CA LEU A 45 2.04 -3.49 2.17
C LEU A 45 1.44 -4.68 1.43
N LEU A 46 0.20 -5.02 1.77
CA LEU A 46 -0.48 -6.24 1.31
C LEU A 46 -1.76 -5.88 0.53
N PRO A 47 -1.69 -5.74 -0.80
CA PRO A 47 -2.88 -5.48 -1.60
C PRO A 47 -3.74 -6.75 -1.77
N ILE A 48 -5.05 -6.66 -1.56
CA ILE A 48 -6.02 -7.72 -1.86
C ILE A 48 -6.55 -7.48 -3.27
N LEU A 49 -6.22 -8.37 -4.21
CA LEU A 49 -6.60 -8.28 -5.62
C LEU A 49 -7.08 -9.65 -6.12
N SER A 50 -8.17 -9.67 -6.87
CA SER A 50 -8.82 -10.90 -7.35
C SER A 50 -8.29 -11.42 -8.69
N GLU A 51 -7.44 -10.65 -9.38
CA GLU A 51 -6.96 -11.00 -10.72
C GLU A 51 -5.53 -10.52 -11.00
N SER A 52 -4.87 -11.23 -11.92
CA SER A 52 -3.48 -10.98 -12.32
C SER A 52 -3.26 -9.61 -12.97
N ARG A 53 -4.27 -9.09 -13.68
CA ARG A 53 -4.20 -7.76 -14.31
C ARG A 53 -4.05 -6.66 -13.26
N GLY A 54 -4.86 -6.68 -12.21
CA GLY A 54 -4.78 -5.74 -11.10
C GLY A 54 -3.42 -5.79 -10.40
N ILE A 55 -2.93 -7.01 -10.12
CA ILE A 55 -1.61 -7.25 -9.50
C ILE A 55 -0.50 -6.59 -10.34
N ASN A 56 -0.48 -6.87 -11.65
CA ASN A 56 0.52 -6.32 -12.55
C ASN A 56 0.52 -4.79 -12.60
N ILE A 57 -0.65 -4.15 -12.58
CA ILE A 57 -0.76 -2.69 -12.58
C ILE A 57 -0.18 -2.10 -11.29
N VAL A 58 -0.54 -2.68 -10.14
CA VAL A 58 -0.06 -2.22 -8.82
C VAL A 58 1.45 -2.37 -8.72
N LEU A 59 2.00 -3.55 -9.01
CA LEU A 59 3.44 -3.80 -8.93
C LEU A 59 4.23 -2.89 -9.88
N LYS A 60 3.79 -2.71 -11.13
CA LYS A 60 4.45 -1.78 -12.07
C LYS A 60 4.47 -0.35 -11.55
N ARG A 61 3.39 0.11 -10.93
CA ARG A 61 3.33 1.47 -10.36
C ARG A 61 4.21 1.61 -9.13
N TRP A 62 4.23 0.61 -8.26
CA TRP A 62 5.05 0.60 -7.05
C TRP A 62 6.55 0.55 -7.37
N MET A 63 6.96 -0.29 -8.31
CA MET A 63 8.36 -0.34 -8.77
C MET A 63 8.82 1.00 -9.35
N LYS A 64 7.95 1.71 -10.09
CA LYS A 64 8.23 3.08 -10.56
C LYS A 64 8.41 4.09 -9.43
N LYS A 65 7.83 3.83 -8.25
CA LYS A 65 7.97 4.63 -7.03
C LYS A 65 9.09 4.09 -6.11
N ALA A 66 10.00 3.26 -6.64
CA ALA A 66 11.09 2.62 -5.90
C ALA A 66 10.65 1.75 -4.70
N TYR A 67 9.38 1.35 -4.64
CA TYR A 67 8.88 0.39 -3.66
C TYR A 67 8.75 -1.00 -4.28
N CYS A 68 9.47 -1.97 -3.73
CA CYS A 68 9.31 -3.38 -4.07
C CYS A 68 8.83 -4.13 -2.83
N PRO A 69 7.64 -4.76 -2.85
CA PRO A 69 7.10 -5.49 -1.70
C PRO A 69 7.91 -6.74 -1.31
N MET A 70 8.80 -7.22 -2.18
CA MET A 70 9.78 -8.25 -1.84
C MET A 70 11.19 -7.67 -1.95
N ARG A 71 11.76 -7.26 -0.81
CA ARG A 71 13.20 -7.16 -0.64
C ARG A 71 13.69 -8.55 -0.24
N LEU A 72 14.18 -9.32 -1.20
CA LEU A 72 15.14 -10.40 -0.94
C LEU A 72 16.54 -9.80 -0.82
#